data_AF-A0A2H3K6Q1-F1
#
_entry.id   AF-A0A2H3K6Q1-F1
#
_cell.length_a   1.000
_cell.length_b   1.000
_cell.length_c   1.000
_cell.angle_alpha   90.00
_cell.angle_beta   90.00
_cell.angle_gamma   90.00
#
_symmetry.space_group_name_H-M   'P 1'
#
loop_
_entity.id
_entity.type
_entity.pdbx_description
1 polymer ?
#
loop_
_entity_poly.entity_id
_entity_poly.type
_entity_poly.pdbx_seq_one_letter_code
_entity_poly.pdbx_strand_id
1 'polypeptide(L)'
;CISAHSLPASHFAGALLFLMIARTLAVFDIENPAEDGVVIEPDTEFTSGNISHPPEYKYSIQPRSDEVKVLLMSLAGDSEHI
;
A
#
# COMPACT_ATOMS: atom_id res chain seq x y z
N CYS A 1 -10.77 9.95 -30.96
CA CYS A 1 -11.70 8.80 -30.98
C CYS A 1 -11.15 7.64 -30.15
N ILE A 2 -11.42 7.63 -28.85
CA ILE A 2 -11.84 6.43 -28.11
C ILE A 2 -12.80 6.94 -27.04
N SER A 3 -14.10 6.76 -27.27
CA SER A 3 -15.09 6.99 -26.23
C SER A 3 -14.90 5.87 -25.22
N ALA A 4 -14.25 6.19 -24.10
CA ALA A 4 -14.11 5.28 -22.96
C ALA A 4 -15.49 5.03 -22.36
N HIS A 5 -16.22 4.06 -22.92
CA HIS A 5 -17.33 3.45 -22.22
C HIS A 5 -16.71 2.69 -21.04
N SER A 6 -16.70 3.33 -19.88
CA SER A 6 -16.15 2.79 -18.63
C SER A 6 -16.63 1.35 -18.43
N LEU A 7 -15.71 0.39 -18.53
CA LEU A 7 -16.03 -1.02 -18.45
C LEU A 7 -16.47 -1.35 -17.02
N PRO A 8 -17.44 -2.26 -16.81
CA PRO A 8 -17.85 -2.66 -15.46
C PRO A 8 -16.68 -3.09 -14.57
N ALA A 9 -15.68 -3.75 -15.18
CA ALA A 9 -14.45 -4.15 -14.52
C ALA A 9 -13.60 -2.96 -14.03
N SER A 10 -13.58 -1.82 -14.74
CA SER A 10 -12.80 -0.66 -14.30
C SER A 10 -13.41 0.01 -13.07
N HIS A 11 -14.74 0.07 -13.00
CA HIS A 11 -15.45 0.56 -11.81
C HIS A 11 -15.20 -0.32 -10.60
N PHE A 12 -15.31 -1.64 -10.79
CA PHE A 12 -15.02 -2.60 -9.74
C PHE A 12 -13.56 -2.53 -9.28
N ALA A 13 -12.60 -2.46 -10.21
CA ALA A 13 -11.19 -2.33 -9.89
C ALA A 13 -10.89 -1.06 -9.09
N GLY A 14 -11.51 0.07 -9.46
CA GLY A 14 -11.40 1.32 -8.71
C GLY A 14 -11.94 1.20 -7.28
N ALA A 15 -13.12 0.60 -7.11
CA ALA A 15 -13.73 0.39 -5.80
C ALA A 15 -12.91 -0.56 -4.91
N LEU A 16 -12.40 -1.66 -5.48
CA LEU A 16 -11.53 -2.59 -4.75
C LEU A 16 -10.22 -1.92 -4.34
N LEU A 17 -9.57 -1.19 -5.24
CA LEU A 17 -8.32 -0.49 -4.94
C LEU A 17 -8.52 0.51 -3.81
N PHE A 18 -9.59 1.31 -3.87
CA PHE A 18 -9.94 2.25 -2.81
C PHE A 18 -10.15 1.53 -1.46
N LEU A 19 -10.91 0.43 -1.44
CA LEU A 19 -11.16 -0.31 -0.22
C LEU A 19 -9.88 -0.92 0.36
N MET A 20 -9.00 -1.45 -0.50
CA MET A 20 -7.71 -2.00 -0.08
C MET A 20 -6.84 -0.91 0.53
N ILE A 21 -6.73 0.25 -0.11
CA ILE A 21 -5.97 1.39 0.41
C ILE A 21 -6.57 1.87 1.74
N ALA A 22 -7.89 2.08 1.80
CA ALA A 22 -8.58 2.54 3.00
C ALA A 22 -8.42 1.57 4.17
N ARG A 23 -8.51 0.27 3.92
CA ARG A 23 -8.30 -0.77 4.94
C ARG A 23 -6.87 -0.76 5.45
N THR A 24 -5.89 -0.74 4.55
CA THR A 24 -4.47 -0.69 4.92
C THR A 24 -4.19 0.55 5.77
N LEU A 25 -4.66 1.71 5.32
CA LEU A 25 -4.53 2.97 6.06
C LEU A 25 -5.39 3.04 7.32
N ALA A 26 -6.39 2.17 7.52
CA ALA A 26 -7.11 2.11 8.79
C ALA A 26 -6.29 1.41 9.88
N VAL A 27 -5.42 0.47 9.48
CA VAL A 27 -4.66 -0.42 10.36
C VAL A 27 -3.23 0.07 10.56
N PHE A 28 -2.61 0.61 9.52
CA PHE A 28 -1.21 0.99 9.49
C PHE A 28 -1.02 2.48 9.20
N ASP A 29 -0.01 3.06 9.83
CA ASP A 29 0.58 4.33 9.43
C ASP A 29 1.76 4.03 8.50
N ILE A 30 1.74 4.68 7.33
CA ILE A 30 2.74 4.51 6.27
C ILE A 30 3.41 5.86 6.07
N GLU A 31 4.71 5.92 6.31
CA GLU A 31 5.48 7.17 6.29
C GLU A 31 6.79 7.02 5.53
N ASN A 32 7.30 8.14 5.04
CA ASN A 32 8.65 8.21 4.51
C ASN A 32 9.65 7.93 5.64
N PRO A 33 10.75 7.20 5.36
CA PRO A 33 11.75 6.91 6.36
C PRO A 33 12.51 8.19 6.69
N ALA A 34 12.82 8.39 7.96
CA ALA A 34 13.74 9.43 8.42
C ALA A 34 15.10 8.79 8.75
N GLU A 35 16.15 9.23 8.06
CA GLU A 35 17.54 8.93 8.45
C GLU A 35 18.12 10.19 9.10
N ASP A 36 18.65 10.06 10.31
CA ASP A 36 19.23 11.17 11.10
C ASP A 36 18.29 12.39 11.27
N GLY A 37 16.97 12.16 11.27
CA GLY A 37 15.96 13.20 11.42
C GLY A 37 15.59 13.93 10.12
N VAL A 38 16.18 13.55 8.98
CA VAL A 38 15.82 14.06 7.66
C VAL A 38 14.93 13.06 6.94
N VAL A 39 13.73 13.50 6.55
CA VAL A 39 12.79 12.69 5.75
C VAL A 39 13.38 12.49 4.36
N ILE A 40 13.50 11.24 3.94
CA ILE A 40 13.95 10.88 2.59
C ILE A 40 12.72 10.78 1.69
N GLU A 41 12.65 11.65 0.67
CA GLU A 41 11.60 11.61 -0.34
C GLU A 41 11.91 10.55 -1.42
N PRO A 42 10.94 9.74 -1.85
CA PRO A 42 11.16 8.73 -2.88
C PRO A 42 11.42 9.37 -4.25
N ASP A 43 12.25 8.69 -5.06
CA ASP A 43 12.48 9.08 -6.45
C ASP A 43 11.20 8.88 -7.28
N THR A 44 10.97 9.81 -8.22
CA THR A 44 9.80 9.83 -9.11
C THR A 44 10.10 9.27 -10.49
N GLU A 45 11.32 8.81 -10.75
CA GLU A 45 11.69 8.18 -12.01
C GLU A 45 11.18 6.73 -12.11
N PHE A 46 10.16 6.50 -12.94
CA PHE A 46 9.61 5.15 -13.17
C PHE A 46 10.32 4.42 -14.32
N THR A 47 10.32 3.08 -14.24
CA THR A 47 10.83 2.22 -15.32
C THR A 47 10.04 2.38 -16.62
N SER A 48 10.74 2.39 -17.77
CA SER A 48 10.15 2.63 -19.10
C SER A 48 9.61 1.37 -19.78
N GLY A 49 9.05 0.43 -19.01
CA GLY A 49 8.51 -0.85 -19.50
C GLY A 49 7.03 -0.79 -19.90
N ASN A 50 6.48 -1.95 -20.31
CA ASN A 50 5.03 -2.11 -20.54
C ASN A 50 4.20 -1.87 -19.26
N ILE A 51 4.84 -2.02 -18.09
CA ILE A 51 4.30 -1.66 -16.79
C ILE A 51 5.31 -0.69 -16.17
N SER A 52 4.80 0.43 -15.68
CA SER A 52 5.60 1.47 -15.05
C SER A 52 5.78 1.13 -13.57
N HIS A 53 6.91 0.50 -13.23
CA HIS A 53 7.27 0.20 -11.85
C HIS A 53 8.11 1.33 -11.26
N PRO A 54 7.82 1.78 -10.03
CA PRO A 54 8.71 2.67 -9.30
C PRO A 54 10.03 1.95 -8.97
N PRO A 55 11.12 2.70 -8.75
CA PRO A 55 12.37 2.15 -8.25
C PRO A 55 12.17 1.68 -6.80
N GLU A 56 13.09 0.84 -6.31
CA GLU A 56 13.06 0.46 -4.90
C GLU A 56 13.24 1.70 -4.02
N TYR A 57 12.30 1.92 -3.11
CA TYR A 57 12.33 3.02 -2.14
C TYR A 57 12.15 2.48 -0.73
N LYS A 58 12.80 3.14 0.23
CA LYS A 58 12.63 2.83 1.66
C LYS A 58 11.34 3.47 2.16
N TYR A 59 10.69 2.81 3.11
CA TYR A 59 9.45 3.29 3.74
C TYR A 59 9.32 2.70 5.15
N SER A 60 8.49 3.34 5.99
CA SER A 60 8.13 2.83 7.32
C SER A 60 6.65 2.44 7.33
N ILE A 61 6.33 1.24 7.79
CA ILE A 61 4.95 0.79 8.03
C ILE A 61 4.87 0.33 9.48
N GLN A 62 3.99 0.96 10.25
CA GLN A 62 3.76 0.60 11.65
C GLN A 62 2.26 0.46 11.93
N PRO A 63 1.82 -0.52 12.74
CA PRO A 63 0.45 -0.56 13.22
C PRO A 63 0.13 0.73 13.96
N ARG A 64 -1.05 1.31 13.71
CA ARG A 64 -1.46 2.60 14.29
C ARG A 64 -1.59 2.58 15.81
N SER A 65 -1.89 1.42 16.40
CA SER A 65 -2.00 1.27 17.86
C SER A 65 -1.51 -0.09 18.34
N ASP A 66 -1.16 -0.15 19.62
CA ASP A 66 -0.75 -1.39 20.29
C ASP A 66 -1.86 -2.45 20.28
N GLU A 67 -3.12 -2.03 20.40
CA GLU A 67 -4.28 -2.93 20.32
C GLU A 67 -4.38 -3.60 18.94
N VAL A 68 -4.22 -2.80 17.88
CA VAL A 68 -4.20 -3.30 16.49
C VAL A 68 -3.00 -4.22 16.28
N LYS A 69 -1.84 -3.90 16.84
CA LYS A 69 -0.65 -4.76 16.80
C LYS A 69 -0.90 -6.12 17.48
N VAL A 70 -1.50 -6.13 18.66
CA VAL A 70 -1.86 -7.38 19.37
C VAL A 70 -2.84 -8.20 18.55
N LEU A 71 -3.86 -7.57 17.97
CA LEU A 71 -4.82 -8.24 17.10
C LEU A 71 -4.13 -8.86 15.88
N LEU A 72 -3.25 -8.12 15.21
CA LEU A 72 -2.50 -8.62 14.05
C LEU A 72 -1.59 -9.79 14.41
N MET A 73 -0.88 -9.71 15.56
CA MET A 73 -0.03 -10.80 16.04
C MET A 73 -0.85 -12.04 16.40
N SER A 74 -2.04 -11.87 16.96
CA SER A 74 -2.95 -12.98 17.25
C SER A 74 -3.43 -13.69 15.98
N LEU A 75 -3.68 -12.94 14.90
CA LEU A 75 -4.14 -13.51 13.62
C LEU A 75 -2.99 -14.18 12.84
N ALA A 76 -1.79 -13.61 12.89
CA ALA A 76 -0.63 -14.15 12.19
C ALA A 76 -0.17 -15.51 12.75
N GLY A 77 -0.48 -15.79 14.03
CA GLY A 77 -0.21 -17.07 14.69
C GLY A 77 -1.02 -18.25 14.15
N ASP A 78 -2.05 -18.03 13.34
CA ASP A 78 -2.96 -19.07 12.83
C ASP A 78 -2.59 -19.56 11.41
N SER A 79 -1.52 -19.03 10.80
CA SER A 79 -1.18 -19.27 9.38
C SER A 79 0.04 -20.17 9.10
N GLU A 80 0.56 -20.94 10.07
CA GLU A 80 1.58 -21.99 9.84
C GLU A 80 0.96 -23.40 9.70
N HIS A 81 -0.11 -23.53 8.91
CA HIS A 81 -0.59 -24.83 8.44
C HIS A 81 -1.29 -24.68 7.08
N ILE A 82 -0.52 -24.70 5.99
CA ILE A 82 -0.87 -25.21 4.65
C ILE A 82 0.43 -25.67 3.98
#